data_AF-A0AAV4GA11-F1
#
_entry.id   AF-A0AAV4GA11-F1
#
_cell.length_a   1.000
_cell.length_b   1.000
_cell.length_c   1.000
_cell.angle_alpha   90.00
_cell.angle_beta   90.00
_cell.angle_gamma   90.00
#
_symmetry.space_group_name_H-M   'P 1'
#
loop_
_entity.id
_entity.type
_entity.pdbx_description
1 polymer ?
#
loop_
_entity_poly.entity_id
_entity_poly.type
_entity_poly.pdbx_seq_one_letter_code
_entity_poly.pdbx_strand_id
1 'polypeptide(L)'
;MCLVRCLCYFLLLSTSCFFLTITGSDSKHKASSCENVSVKQSRVWGPGLKSDFRLPVRYFFIQLVYKDGSNVTTSVGNKVVSAFASPANGDHARIWTEVLDRHDGSFIVRFRPFSTTSDLKLSVTLRGQHLAESPYTIRGPVYHETCDCPNQTPDQWAASVGCQATYNQIRLDLEPFQDIQMSKVARQAVERFNQKGRHSICHYKVVENKVYRKCYGEHVGFKMFVDAILLSLTRKIARFEKQNENTFIARSATKKLSLSISEKVLTSDAYQHRIVHEYFTRNIGFSMHQGG
;
A
#
# COMPACT_ATOMS: atom_id res chain seq x y z
N MET A 1 4.39 -37.14 49.98
CA MET A 1 5.50 -38.12 49.95
C MET A 1 5.88 -38.36 48.51
N CYS A 2 7.17 -38.33 48.14
CA CYS A 2 7.69 -38.43 46.76
C CYS A 2 9.21 -38.77 46.78
N LEU A 3 9.83 -39.03 45.61
CA LEU A 3 11.16 -39.65 45.38
C LEU A 3 11.20 -41.18 45.71
N VAL A 4 12.13 -42.06 45.24
CA VAL A 4 13.41 -41.99 44.45
C VAL A 4 13.40 -43.14 43.39
N ARG A 5 13.96 -43.15 42.16
CA ARG A 5 14.77 -42.22 41.30
C ARG A 5 16.31 -42.44 41.14
N CYS A 6 16.79 -43.64 40.75
CA CYS A 6 18.09 -43.89 40.05
C CYS A 6 18.00 -45.20 39.20
N LEU A 7 18.65 -45.46 38.05
CA LEU A 7 19.88 -45.03 37.33
C LEU A 7 21.21 -45.75 37.67
N CYS A 8 21.56 -46.73 36.83
CA CYS A 8 22.87 -47.35 36.48
C CYS A 8 22.58 -48.50 35.44
N TYR A 9 23.44 -49.00 34.55
CA TYR A 9 24.72 -48.58 33.94
C TYR A 9 24.77 -49.22 32.52
N PHE A 10 25.03 -48.49 31.43
CA PHE A 10 26.30 -48.40 30.68
C PHE A 10 27.06 -49.71 30.32
N LEU A 11 27.49 -49.79 29.05
CA LEU A 11 28.38 -50.77 28.38
C LEU A 11 27.84 -52.19 28.06
N LEU A 12 27.63 -52.45 26.76
CA LEU A 12 28.38 -53.47 26.00
C LEU A 12 28.21 -53.23 24.48
N LEU A 13 29.32 -53.16 23.72
CA LEU A 13 29.32 -53.15 22.25
C LEU A 13 29.94 -54.45 21.73
N SER A 14 29.34 -55.09 20.73
CA SER A 14 30.09 -55.84 19.69
C SER A 14 29.25 -56.22 18.45
N THR A 15 29.62 -55.59 17.33
CA THR A 15 29.86 -56.21 16.01
C THR A 15 28.94 -57.33 15.46
N SER A 16 28.07 -56.97 14.51
CA SER A 16 28.04 -57.56 13.16
C SER A 16 27.28 -56.59 12.24
N CYS A 17 27.92 -55.86 11.32
CA CYS A 17 28.45 -56.32 10.04
C CYS A 17 27.36 -56.86 9.07
N PHE A 18 26.85 -55.97 8.21
CA PHE A 18 26.52 -56.36 6.84
C PHE A 18 26.77 -55.18 5.89
N PHE A 19 27.42 -55.46 4.76
CA PHE A 19 27.64 -54.48 3.69
C PHE A 19 26.37 -54.30 2.87
N LEU A 20 26.08 -53.06 2.48
CA LEU A 20 25.19 -52.78 1.35
C LEU A 20 25.74 -51.61 0.53
N THR A 21 26.34 -51.93 -0.61
CA THR A 21 27.01 -50.96 -1.48
C THR A 21 26.06 -50.36 -2.51
N ILE A 22 25.95 -49.03 -2.47
CA ILE A 22 25.79 -48.13 -3.63
C ILE A 22 24.65 -48.47 -4.61
N THR A 23 23.51 -47.83 -4.40
CA THR A 23 23.06 -46.85 -5.41
C THR A 23 22.96 -45.49 -4.71
N GLY A 24 23.25 -44.35 -5.35
CA GLY A 24 23.24 -44.09 -6.79
C GLY A 24 22.29 -42.96 -7.15
N SER A 25 21.63 -42.35 -6.16
CA SER A 25 20.86 -41.11 -6.31
C SER A 25 21.76 -39.90 -6.02
N ASP A 26 22.41 -39.36 -7.05
CA ASP A 26 22.87 -37.96 -7.03
C ASP A 26 21.63 -37.06 -6.97
N SER A 27 21.15 -36.82 -5.76
CA SER A 27 20.10 -35.85 -5.48
C SER A 27 20.70 -34.45 -5.63
N LYS A 28 20.87 -34.02 -6.88
CA LYS A 28 21.33 -32.68 -7.27
C LYS A 28 20.69 -31.67 -6.33
N HIS A 29 21.51 -31.07 -5.46
CA HIS A 29 21.05 -29.99 -4.62
C HIS A 29 20.43 -28.94 -5.54
N LYS A 30 19.13 -28.68 -5.35
CA LYS A 30 18.43 -27.58 -6.01
C LYS A 30 18.97 -26.29 -5.39
N ALA A 31 20.17 -25.90 -5.84
CA ALA A 31 20.93 -24.74 -5.40
C ALA A 31 19.95 -23.58 -5.27
N SER A 32 19.82 -23.02 -4.06
CA SER A 32 18.65 -22.19 -3.81
C SER A 32 18.75 -20.95 -4.71
N SER A 33 17.68 -20.59 -5.42
CA SER A 33 17.72 -19.53 -6.46
C SER A 33 18.24 -18.17 -5.93
N CYS A 34 18.26 -18.02 -4.60
CA CYS A 34 18.82 -16.90 -3.87
C CYS A 34 20.37 -16.90 -3.74
N GLU A 35 21.08 -18.03 -3.87
CA GLU A 35 22.55 -18.14 -3.70
C GLU A 35 23.34 -17.43 -4.81
N ASN A 36 22.77 -17.33 -6.01
CA ASN A 36 23.37 -16.56 -7.11
C ASN A 36 22.93 -15.08 -7.12
N VAL A 37 22.11 -14.64 -6.17
CA VAL A 37 21.70 -13.23 -6.07
C VAL A 37 22.83 -12.39 -5.51
N SER A 38 23.05 -11.24 -6.10
CA SER A 38 24.04 -10.25 -5.68
C SER A 38 23.38 -9.16 -4.85
N VAL A 39 23.69 -9.11 -3.56
CA VAL A 39 23.15 -8.09 -2.65
C VAL A 39 23.56 -6.67 -3.06
N LYS A 40 24.71 -6.49 -3.72
CA LYS A 40 25.23 -5.19 -4.17
C LYS A 40 24.67 -4.74 -5.53
N GLN A 41 24.43 -5.65 -6.48
CA GLN A 41 23.88 -5.30 -7.80
C GLN A 41 22.34 -5.24 -7.80
N SER A 42 21.69 -5.84 -6.81
CA SER A 42 20.26 -5.68 -6.55
C SER A 42 19.92 -4.21 -6.29
N ARG A 43 18.70 -3.79 -6.61
CA ARG A 43 18.31 -2.36 -6.67
C ARG A 43 17.16 -2.06 -5.72
N VAL A 44 17.17 -0.89 -5.10
CA VAL A 44 16.08 -0.36 -4.27
C VAL A 44 15.73 1.03 -4.75
N TRP A 45 14.45 1.30 -5.05
CA TRP A 45 13.98 2.60 -5.52
C TRP A 45 12.50 2.80 -5.20
N GLY A 46 12.04 4.04 -5.11
CA GLY A 46 10.61 4.34 -4.99
C GLY A 46 10.33 5.63 -4.24
N PRO A 47 9.08 6.10 -4.26
CA PRO A 47 8.73 7.38 -3.65
C PRO A 47 8.76 7.31 -2.11
N GLY A 48 8.53 6.15 -1.51
CA GLY A 48 8.65 5.92 -0.06
C GLY A 48 10.06 6.05 0.51
N LEU A 49 11.09 6.25 -0.32
CA LEU A 49 12.44 6.64 0.14
C LEU A 49 12.59 8.16 0.36
N LYS A 50 11.52 8.94 0.19
CA LYS A 50 11.49 10.39 0.39
C LYS A 50 10.56 10.82 1.53
N SER A 51 10.89 11.92 2.21
CA SER A 51 10.10 12.48 3.31
C SER A 51 8.83 13.21 2.83
N ASP A 52 8.86 13.81 1.64
CA ASP A 52 7.75 14.52 0.98
C ASP A 52 6.64 13.59 0.41
N PHE A 53 6.83 12.27 0.45
CA PHE A 53 5.84 11.29 -0.01
C PHE A 53 4.69 11.07 1.00
N ARG A 54 3.72 11.99 1.04
CA ARG A 54 2.65 12.04 2.06
C ARG A 54 1.45 11.11 1.80
N LEU A 55 1.70 9.80 1.65
CA LEU A 55 0.63 8.78 1.63
C LEU A 55 0.41 8.10 3.01
N PRO A 56 -0.80 7.54 3.29
CA PRO A 56 -1.10 6.84 4.55
C PRO A 56 -0.24 5.59 4.78
N VAL A 57 0.10 4.92 3.68
CA VAL A 57 1.07 3.83 3.59
C VAL A 57 2.10 4.27 2.55
N ARG A 58 3.37 4.31 2.95
CA ARG A 58 4.49 4.62 2.06
C ARG A 58 5.04 3.32 1.49
N TYR A 59 5.60 3.36 0.28
CA TYR A 59 6.11 2.16 -0.37
C TYR A 59 7.33 2.43 -1.25
N PHE A 60 8.16 1.40 -1.40
CA PHE A 60 9.27 1.37 -2.35
C PHE A 60 9.43 -0.06 -2.91
N PHE A 61 10.23 -0.18 -3.96
CA PHE A 61 10.45 -1.41 -4.71
C PHE A 61 11.86 -1.93 -4.52
N ILE A 62 12.01 -3.25 -4.64
CA ILE A 62 13.30 -3.95 -4.70
C ILE A 62 13.29 -4.81 -5.96
N GLN A 63 14.40 -4.82 -6.71
CA GLN A 63 14.68 -5.77 -7.78
C GLN A 63 15.90 -6.59 -7.37
N LEU A 64 15.76 -7.90 -7.31
CA LEU A 64 16.91 -8.77 -7.14
C LEU A 64 17.63 -8.96 -8.49
N VAL A 65 18.96 -8.99 -8.42
CA VAL A 65 19.85 -9.11 -9.58
C VAL A 65 20.87 -10.21 -9.29
N TYR A 66 21.11 -11.09 -10.25
CA TYR A 66 22.09 -12.18 -10.16
C TYR A 66 23.53 -11.62 -10.25
N LYS A 67 24.53 -12.42 -9.87
CA LYS A 67 25.95 -12.00 -9.90
C LYS A 67 26.47 -11.64 -11.30
N ASP A 68 25.87 -12.22 -12.34
CA ASP A 68 26.11 -11.88 -13.76
C ASP A 68 25.50 -10.53 -14.19
N GLY A 69 24.72 -9.87 -13.32
CA GLY A 69 24.06 -8.59 -13.61
C GLY A 69 22.67 -8.70 -14.24
N SER A 70 22.16 -9.91 -14.53
CA SER A 70 20.80 -10.12 -15.02
C SER A 70 19.76 -9.99 -13.91
N ASN A 71 18.55 -9.50 -14.26
CA ASN A 71 17.46 -9.43 -13.30
C ASN A 71 16.98 -10.84 -12.93
N VAL A 72 16.73 -11.07 -11.64
CA VAL A 72 15.92 -12.20 -11.19
C VAL A 72 14.49 -12.02 -11.72
N THR A 73 13.91 -13.08 -12.29
CA THR A 73 12.56 -13.09 -12.91
C THR A 73 11.55 -13.98 -12.20
N THR A 74 11.95 -14.63 -11.11
CA THR A 74 11.12 -15.59 -10.33
C THR A 74 11.28 -15.36 -8.83
N SER A 75 10.28 -15.73 -8.03
CA SER A 75 10.44 -15.78 -6.56
C SER A 75 11.66 -16.62 -6.15
N VAL A 76 12.47 -16.06 -5.24
CA VAL A 76 13.67 -16.70 -4.66
C VAL A 76 13.38 -17.37 -3.31
N GLY A 77 12.11 -17.43 -2.90
CA GLY A 77 11.62 -18.12 -1.70
C GLY A 77 11.01 -17.19 -0.64
N ASN A 78 10.15 -17.76 0.20
CA ASN A 78 9.41 -17.03 1.21
C ASN A 78 10.33 -16.40 2.28
N LYS A 79 10.04 -15.15 2.66
CA LYS A 79 10.72 -14.39 3.74
C LYS A 79 12.24 -14.20 3.59
N VAL A 80 12.83 -14.44 2.41
CA VAL A 80 14.28 -14.23 2.21
C VAL A 80 14.67 -12.75 2.17
N VAL A 81 13.78 -11.88 1.71
CA VAL A 81 13.88 -10.42 1.85
C VAL A 81 13.17 -10.01 3.14
N SER A 82 13.80 -9.13 3.93
CA SER A 82 13.23 -8.55 5.14
C SER A 82 13.52 -7.06 5.21
N ALA A 83 12.54 -6.26 5.61
CA ALA A 83 12.65 -4.82 5.76
C ALA A 83 12.15 -4.36 7.13
N PHE A 84 12.79 -3.34 7.70
CA PHE A 84 12.45 -2.77 8.99
C PHE A 84 12.64 -1.25 8.99
N ALA A 85 11.70 -0.53 9.62
CA ALA A 85 11.70 0.92 9.70
C ALA A 85 11.73 1.37 11.18
N SER A 86 12.64 2.30 11.50
CA SER A 86 12.73 2.94 12.82
C SER A 86 13.00 4.43 12.68
N PRO A 87 12.83 5.25 13.74
CA PRO A 87 13.48 6.55 13.81
C PRO A 87 15.00 6.41 13.65
N ALA A 88 15.63 7.41 13.03
CA ALA A 88 17.08 7.42 12.81
C ALA A 88 17.86 7.98 14.01
N ASN A 89 17.22 8.79 14.85
CA ASN A 89 17.78 9.45 16.03
C ASN A 89 17.72 8.60 17.32
N GLY A 90 17.11 7.41 17.28
CA GLY A 90 16.95 6.53 18.44
C GLY A 90 15.62 6.71 19.20
N ASP A 91 14.74 7.61 18.78
CA ASP A 91 13.40 7.77 19.36
C ASP A 91 12.58 6.47 19.25
N HIS A 92 11.57 6.31 20.12
CA HIS A 92 10.59 5.24 19.99
C HIS A 92 9.38 5.68 19.15
N ALA A 93 9.27 5.17 17.92
CA ALA A 93 8.08 5.28 17.10
C ALA A 93 7.63 3.91 16.60
N ARG A 94 6.34 3.58 16.76
CA ARG A 94 5.75 2.37 16.17
C ARG A 94 5.57 2.60 14.67
N ILE A 95 6.25 1.80 13.85
CA ILE A 95 6.10 1.80 12.39
C ILE A 95 5.77 0.36 11.96
N TRP A 96 4.61 0.15 11.33
CA TRP A 96 4.30 -1.11 10.67
C TRP A 96 5.10 -1.20 9.38
N THR A 97 5.68 -2.37 9.09
CA THR A 97 6.46 -2.65 7.87
C THR A 97 6.11 -4.04 7.37
N GLU A 98 6.03 -4.21 6.05
CA GLU A 98 5.66 -5.45 5.38
C GLU A 98 6.41 -5.56 4.04
N VAL A 99 6.77 -6.77 3.64
CA VAL A 99 7.40 -7.08 2.35
C VAL A 99 6.49 -7.99 1.56
N LEU A 100 6.07 -7.56 0.38
CA LEU A 100 5.31 -8.34 -0.59
C LEU A 100 6.24 -8.82 -1.70
N ASP A 101 6.31 -10.13 -1.94
CA ASP A 101 6.89 -10.70 -3.15
C ASP A 101 5.92 -10.49 -4.32
N ARG A 102 6.39 -10.01 -5.46
CA ARG A 102 5.60 -9.93 -6.71
C ARG A 102 5.73 -11.18 -7.58
N HIS A 103 6.54 -12.15 -7.13
CA HIS A 103 6.90 -13.41 -7.77
C HIS A 103 7.67 -13.30 -9.10
N ASP A 104 7.91 -12.09 -9.60
CA ASP A 104 8.73 -11.77 -10.78
C ASP A 104 10.18 -11.40 -10.44
N GLY A 105 10.66 -11.80 -9.25
CA GLY A 105 11.99 -11.44 -8.73
C GLY A 105 12.09 -10.04 -8.12
N SER A 106 10.97 -9.31 -8.09
CA SER A 106 10.82 -7.98 -7.49
C SER A 106 9.87 -8.00 -6.29
N PHE A 107 10.04 -7.04 -5.38
CA PHE A 107 9.29 -6.92 -4.13
C PHE A 107 8.75 -5.51 -3.94
N ILE A 108 7.62 -5.37 -3.25
CA ILE A 108 7.11 -4.10 -2.72
C ILE A 108 7.30 -4.11 -1.21
N VAL A 109 8.06 -3.16 -0.67
CA VAL A 109 8.07 -2.89 0.76
C VAL A 109 7.02 -1.82 1.04
N ARG A 110 6.09 -2.12 1.96
CA ARG A 110 5.09 -1.17 2.47
C ARG A 110 5.44 -0.81 3.92
N PHE A 111 5.31 0.47 4.30
CA PHE A 111 5.45 0.88 5.69
C PHE A 111 4.50 2.01 6.07
N ARG A 112 4.11 2.04 7.36
CA ARG A 112 3.18 3.02 7.93
C ARG A 112 3.63 3.42 9.34
N PRO A 113 4.05 4.68 9.56
CA PRO A 113 4.19 5.23 10.90
C PRO A 113 2.84 5.28 11.62
N PHE A 114 2.83 5.17 12.95
CA PHE A 114 1.67 5.50 13.79
C PHE A 114 1.83 6.83 14.55
N SER A 115 3.02 7.44 14.47
CA SER A 115 3.33 8.78 14.97
C SER A 115 4.18 9.52 13.92
N THR A 116 4.25 10.85 14.01
CA THR A 116 5.19 11.64 13.19
C THR A 116 6.61 11.41 13.72
N THR A 117 7.57 11.23 12.82
CA THR A 117 8.99 11.02 13.14
C THR A 117 9.86 12.09 12.47
N SER A 118 10.95 12.48 13.13
CA SER A 118 11.95 13.46 12.66
C SER A 118 12.67 12.99 11.40
N ASP A 119 13.49 11.94 11.53
CA ASP A 119 14.22 11.24 10.47
C ASP A 119 13.93 9.74 10.57
N LEU A 120 13.86 9.03 9.43
CA LEU A 120 13.53 7.60 9.38
C LEU A 120 14.67 6.78 8.80
N LYS A 121 15.06 5.69 9.49
CA LYS A 121 16.01 4.69 9.02
C LYS A 121 15.26 3.47 8.49
N LEU A 122 15.53 3.11 7.23
CA LEU A 122 15.02 1.92 6.56
C LEU A 122 16.14 0.91 6.37
N SER A 123 16.07 -0.20 7.12
CA SER A 123 16.93 -1.36 6.93
C SER A 123 16.28 -2.32 5.94
N VAL A 124 17.01 -2.71 4.88
CA VAL A 124 16.59 -3.72 3.89
C VAL A 124 17.67 -4.79 3.83
N THR A 125 17.26 -6.06 3.93
CA THR A 125 18.19 -7.19 3.95
C THR A 125 17.70 -8.35 3.09
N LEU A 126 18.66 -9.10 2.52
CA LEU A 126 18.47 -10.42 1.94
C LEU A 126 19.20 -11.43 2.85
N ARG A 127 18.47 -12.36 3.47
CA ARG A 127 19.01 -13.34 4.44
C ARG A 127 19.89 -12.68 5.54
N GLY A 128 19.48 -11.50 6.01
CA GLY A 128 20.18 -10.71 7.03
C GLY A 128 21.35 -9.84 6.53
N GLN A 129 21.82 -10.01 5.29
CA GLN A 129 22.82 -9.12 4.69
C GLN A 129 22.15 -7.89 4.08
N HIS A 130 22.73 -6.69 4.25
CA HIS A 130 22.18 -5.46 3.66
C HIS A 130 22.16 -5.52 2.12
N LEU A 131 21.07 -5.02 1.55
CA LEU A 131 20.78 -5.04 0.12
C LEU A 131 20.97 -3.62 -0.45
N ALA A 132 21.82 -3.49 -1.47
CA ALA A 132 22.31 -2.23 -2.02
C ALA A 132 22.83 -1.30 -0.90
N GLU A 133 22.59 0.01 -1.02
CA GLU A 133 22.99 1.05 -0.07
C GLU A 133 22.18 1.06 1.25
N SER A 134 21.60 -0.08 1.65
CA SER A 134 20.93 -0.20 2.95
C SER A 134 21.96 -0.12 4.10
N PRO A 135 21.65 0.57 5.22
CA PRO A 135 20.38 1.20 5.55
C PRO A 135 20.21 2.62 4.99
N TYR A 136 19.03 2.91 4.46
CA TYR A 136 18.66 4.22 3.93
C TYR A 136 18.19 5.14 5.06
N THR A 137 18.67 6.38 5.10
CA THR A 137 18.18 7.42 6.03
C THR A 137 17.37 8.47 5.27
N ILE A 138 16.06 8.46 5.46
CA ILE A 138 15.16 9.52 5.00
C ILE A 138 15.27 10.68 5.99
N ARG A 139 15.78 11.82 5.52
CA ARG A 139 15.90 13.05 6.31
C ARG A 139 14.64 13.92 6.19
N GLY A 140 14.26 14.56 7.28
CA GLY A 140 13.10 15.45 7.37
C GLY A 140 11.77 14.73 7.61
N PRO A 141 10.77 15.46 8.15
CA PRO A 141 9.68 14.87 8.91
C PRO A 141 8.81 13.87 8.13
N VAL A 142 8.81 12.64 8.62
CA VAL A 142 7.92 11.56 8.17
C VAL A 142 6.61 11.66 8.96
N TYR A 143 5.71 12.52 8.47
CA TYR A 143 4.41 12.78 9.09
C TYR A 143 3.50 11.54 9.15
N HIS A 144 2.79 11.38 10.27
CA HIS A 144 1.67 10.45 10.41
C HIS A 144 0.46 10.88 9.56
N GLU A 145 -0.38 9.92 9.19
CA GLU A 145 -1.60 10.15 8.42
C GLU A 145 -2.56 11.18 9.06
N THR A 146 -2.59 11.29 10.40
CA THR A 146 -3.46 12.24 11.11
C THR A 146 -2.82 13.62 11.36
N CYS A 147 -1.65 13.91 10.79
CA CYS A 147 -1.05 15.25 10.81
C CYS A 147 -1.96 16.22 10.06
N ASP A 148 -2.61 17.17 10.74
CA ASP A 148 -3.33 18.26 10.06
C ASP A 148 -2.33 19.34 9.66
N CYS A 149 -1.73 19.12 8.49
CA CYS A 149 -0.50 19.73 8.02
C CYS A 149 -0.65 20.17 6.54
N PRO A 150 -1.66 21.01 6.22
CA PRO A 150 -2.09 21.34 4.85
C PRO A 150 -1.16 22.37 4.18
N ASN A 151 0.09 21.96 3.94
CA ASN A 151 1.20 22.85 3.57
C ASN A 151 1.61 22.76 2.08
N GLN A 152 0.99 21.87 1.30
CA GLN A 152 1.28 21.70 -0.14
C GLN A 152 0.08 22.15 -0.98
N THR A 153 0.28 22.84 -2.11
CA THR A 153 -0.80 23.01 -3.11
C THR A 153 -1.21 21.64 -3.69
N PRO A 154 -2.38 21.51 -4.36
CA PRO A 154 -2.77 20.27 -5.02
C PRO A 154 -1.70 19.72 -5.97
N ASP A 155 -1.09 20.61 -6.77
CA ASP A 155 -0.04 20.25 -7.73
C ASP A 155 1.28 19.85 -7.04
N GLN A 156 1.67 20.55 -5.96
CA GLN A 156 2.86 20.19 -5.17
C GLN A 156 2.71 18.82 -4.49
N TRP A 157 1.51 18.50 -3.99
CA TRP A 157 1.21 17.18 -3.44
C TRP A 157 1.19 16.11 -4.53
N ALA A 158 0.51 16.38 -5.67
CA ALA A 158 0.47 15.46 -6.81
C ALA A 158 1.87 15.13 -7.34
N ALA A 159 2.75 16.14 -7.45
CA ALA A 159 4.14 15.96 -7.84
C ALA A 159 4.95 15.16 -6.80
N SER A 160 4.80 15.42 -5.49
CA SER A 160 5.54 14.68 -4.46
C SER A 160 5.09 13.22 -4.31
N VAL A 161 3.85 12.89 -4.71
CA VAL A 161 3.38 11.50 -4.83
C VAL A 161 3.63 10.84 -6.20
N GLY A 162 4.20 11.57 -7.16
CA GLY A 162 4.53 11.05 -8.49
C GLY A 162 3.33 10.84 -9.42
N CYS A 163 2.21 11.54 -9.19
CA CYS A 163 1.07 11.51 -10.10
C CYS A 163 1.42 12.17 -11.45
N GLN A 164 0.87 11.61 -12.53
CA GLN A 164 0.89 12.27 -13.84
C GLN A 164 -0.06 13.48 -13.83
N ALA A 165 0.32 14.56 -14.52
CA ALA A 165 -0.46 15.80 -14.57
C ALA A 165 -1.81 15.64 -15.29
N THR A 166 -1.95 14.63 -16.16
CA THR A 166 -3.19 14.30 -16.86
C THR A 166 -3.30 12.79 -17.05
N TYR A 167 -4.53 12.26 -17.04
CA TYR A 167 -4.84 10.86 -17.33
C TYR A 167 -5.91 10.82 -18.42
N ASN A 168 -5.56 10.36 -19.63
CA ASN A 168 -6.46 10.40 -20.79
C ASN A 168 -7.77 9.63 -20.54
N GLN A 169 -7.72 8.46 -19.91
CA GLN A 169 -8.94 7.70 -19.57
C GLN A 169 -9.86 8.49 -18.64
N ILE A 170 -9.33 9.04 -17.54
CA ILE A 170 -10.14 9.81 -16.57
C ILE A 170 -10.75 11.06 -17.23
N ARG A 171 -10.03 11.69 -18.16
CA ARG A 171 -10.57 12.82 -18.93
C ARG A 171 -11.76 12.41 -19.81
N LEU A 172 -11.64 11.27 -20.52
CA LEU A 172 -12.70 10.75 -21.39
C LEU A 172 -13.91 10.23 -20.59
N ASP A 173 -13.67 9.50 -19.50
CA ASP A 173 -14.70 8.99 -18.58
C ASP A 173 -15.53 10.13 -17.96
N LEU A 174 -14.94 11.32 -17.78
CA LEU A 174 -15.58 12.51 -17.24
C LEU A 174 -16.07 13.51 -18.31
N GLU A 175 -15.72 13.33 -19.58
CA GLU A 175 -16.08 14.24 -20.68
C GLU A 175 -17.60 14.43 -20.88
N PRO A 176 -18.47 13.41 -20.68
CA PRO A 176 -19.93 13.58 -20.74
C PRO A 176 -20.53 14.40 -19.58
N PHE A 177 -19.75 14.73 -18.55
CA PHE A 177 -20.25 15.19 -17.25
C PHE A 177 -19.88 16.65 -16.92
N GLN A 178 -19.83 17.54 -17.92
CA GLN A 178 -19.29 18.91 -17.74
C GLN A 178 -20.21 19.86 -16.95
N ASP A 179 -21.54 19.80 -17.15
CA ASP A 179 -22.53 20.53 -16.33
C ASP A 179 -23.41 19.55 -15.55
N ILE A 180 -23.06 19.33 -14.28
CA ILE A 180 -23.84 18.51 -13.35
C ILE A 180 -24.59 19.43 -12.38
N GLN A 181 -25.90 19.57 -12.57
CA GLN A 181 -26.79 20.18 -11.58
C GLN A 181 -26.92 19.28 -10.35
N MET A 182 -25.92 19.32 -9.45
CA MET A 182 -25.79 18.44 -8.29
C MET A 182 -27.00 18.45 -7.34
N SER A 183 -27.78 19.55 -7.29
CA SER A 183 -29.05 19.62 -6.55
C SER A 183 -30.14 18.73 -7.18
N LYS A 184 -30.29 18.80 -8.50
CA LYS A 184 -31.21 17.98 -9.29
C LYS A 184 -30.81 16.49 -9.22
N VAL A 185 -29.52 16.20 -9.43
CA VAL A 185 -28.98 14.83 -9.32
C VAL A 185 -29.16 14.28 -7.90
N ALA A 186 -28.86 15.05 -6.86
CA ALA A 186 -29.06 14.62 -5.47
C ALA A 186 -30.54 14.27 -5.16
N ARG A 187 -31.49 15.07 -5.65
CA ARG A 187 -32.92 14.80 -5.50
C ARG A 187 -33.33 13.53 -6.28
N GLN A 188 -32.99 13.47 -7.57
CA GLN A 188 -33.36 12.35 -8.43
C GLN A 188 -32.70 11.02 -8.02
N ALA A 189 -31.48 11.04 -7.46
CA ALA A 189 -30.82 9.85 -6.94
C ALA A 189 -31.55 9.28 -5.72
N VAL A 190 -32.05 10.14 -4.81
CA VAL A 190 -32.91 9.67 -3.72
C VAL A 190 -34.23 9.16 -4.29
N GLU A 191 -34.97 9.97 -5.04
CA GLU A 191 -36.30 9.60 -5.60
C GLU A 191 -36.28 8.28 -6.39
N ARG A 192 -35.29 8.08 -7.27
CA ARG A 192 -35.18 6.88 -8.13
C ARG A 192 -34.75 5.63 -7.37
N PHE A 193 -34.03 5.77 -6.25
CA PHE A 193 -33.39 4.64 -5.59
C PHE A 193 -33.86 4.36 -4.15
N ASN A 194 -34.64 5.24 -3.49
CA ASN A 194 -35.05 5.17 -2.06
C ASN A 194 -35.97 3.98 -1.66
N GLN A 195 -35.89 2.84 -2.35
CA GLN A 195 -36.48 1.58 -1.92
C GLN A 195 -35.68 1.01 -0.73
N LYS A 196 -36.37 0.70 0.37
CA LYS A 196 -35.76 0.12 1.59
C LYS A 196 -34.92 -1.13 1.25
N GLY A 197 -33.73 -1.24 1.83
CA GLY A 197 -32.79 -2.36 1.58
C GLY A 197 -32.21 -2.47 0.17
N ARG A 198 -32.57 -1.59 -0.78
CA ARG A 198 -32.16 -1.69 -2.21
C ARG A 198 -31.36 -0.49 -2.72
N HIS A 199 -30.82 0.33 -1.82
CA HIS A 199 -29.92 1.42 -2.14
C HIS A 199 -29.04 1.81 -0.95
N SER A 200 -27.90 2.39 -1.30
CA SER A 200 -27.00 3.08 -0.40
C SER A 200 -26.34 4.22 -1.19
N ILE A 201 -26.51 5.46 -0.73
CA ILE A 201 -26.05 6.67 -1.42
C ILE A 201 -25.44 7.64 -0.40
N CYS A 202 -24.25 8.17 -0.67
CA CYS A 202 -23.64 9.22 0.15
C CYS A 202 -23.27 10.43 -0.71
N HIS A 203 -23.82 11.59 -0.37
CA HIS A 203 -23.47 12.89 -0.95
C HIS A 203 -22.42 13.57 -0.08
N TYR A 204 -21.27 13.85 -0.67
CA TYR A 204 -20.19 14.58 -0.03
C TYR A 204 -20.23 16.09 -0.37
N LYS A 205 -19.54 16.91 0.41
CA LYS A 205 -19.22 18.31 0.10
C LYS A 205 -17.95 18.70 0.87
N VAL A 206 -16.87 19.02 0.17
CA VAL A 206 -15.68 19.64 0.81
C VAL A 206 -15.83 21.17 0.78
N VAL A 207 -15.59 21.83 1.92
CA VAL A 207 -15.59 23.30 2.07
C VAL A 207 -14.53 23.66 3.10
N GLU A 208 -13.62 24.61 2.80
CA GLU A 208 -12.59 25.07 3.75
C GLU A 208 -11.83 23.89 4.41
N ASN A 209 -11.46 22.89 3.60
CA ASN A 209 -10.85 21.62 4.03
C ASN A 209 -11.66 20.78 5.05
N LYS A 210 -12.92 21.12 5.33
CA LYS A 210 -13.84 20.33 6.15
C LYS A 210 -14.69 19.43 5.25
N VAL A 211 -14.79 18.15 5.61
CA VAL A 211 -15.56 17.14 4.87
C VAL A 211 -16.97 17.03 5.45
N TYR A 212 -17.96 17.53 4.71
CA TYR A 212 -19.37 17.36 5.03
C TYR A 212 -19.95 16.19 4.23
N ARG A 213 -20.93 15.49 4.81
CA ARG A 213 -21.59 14.33 4.19
C ARG A 213 -23.03 14.19 4.66
N LYS A 214 -23.91 13.78 3.75
CA LYS A 214 -25.24 13.21 4.07
C LYS A 214 -25.44 11.92 3.29
N CYS A 215 -25.83 10.84 3.97
CA CYS A 215 -26.14 9.57 3.32
C CYS A 215 -27.64 9.23 3.40
N TYR A 216 -28.06 8.31 2.54
CA TYR A 216 -29.42 7.81 2.37
C TYR A 216 -29.34 6.29 2.14
N GLY A 217 -30.32 5.56 2.69
CA GLY A 217 -30.32 4.10 2.71
C GLY A 217 -29.74 3.52 4.01
N GLU A 218 -29.82 2.20 4.12
CA GLU A 218 -29.54 1.44 5.35
C GLU A 218 -28.07 0.99 5.41
N HIS A 219 -27.53 0.49 4.30
CA HIS A 219 -26.20 -0.12 4.22
C HIS A 219 -25.10 0.88 3.82
N VAL A 220 -24.98 1.99 4.54
CA VAL A 220 -24.06 3.10 4.23
C VAL A 220 -22.58 2.81 4.53
N GLY A 221 -22.16 1.54 4.64
CA GLY A 221 -20.82 1.13 5.10
C GLY A 221 -19.66 1.65 4.25
N PHE A 222 -19.82 1.68 2.92
CA PHE A 222 -18.77 2.10 1.97
C PHE A 222 -18.23 3.52 2.22
N LYS A 223 -19.03 4.36 2.90
CA LYS A 223 -18.71 5.74 3.28
C LYS A 223 -17.37 5.87 4.03
N MET A 224 -16.93 4.81 4.71
CA MET A 224 -15.65 4.76 5.44
C MET A 224 -14.44 4.93 4.52
N PHE A 225 -14.46 4.34 3.33
CA PHE A 225 -13.35 4.41 2.38
C PHE A 225 -13.22 5.81 1.77
N VAL A 226 -14.37 6.43 1.44
CA VAL A 226 -14.42 7.80 0.89
C VAL A 226 -14.01 8.83 1.94
N ASP A 227 -14.44 8.65 3.20
CA ASP A 227 -13.99 9.48 4.33
C ASP A 227 -12.46 9.44 4.48
N ALA A 228 -11.88 8.23 4.48
CA ALA A 228 -10.44 8.07 4.64
C ALA A 228 -9.65 8.80 3.54
N ILE A 229 -10.12 8.76 2.30
CA ILE A 229 -9.52 9.47 1.15
C ILE A 229 -9.67 10.99 1.32
N LEU A 230 -10.89 11.49 1.54
CA LEU A 230 -11.13 12.94 1.62
C LEU A 230 -10.42 13.57 2.81
N LEU A 231 -10.47 12.92 3.99
CA LEU A 231 -9.80 13.39 5.20
C LEU A 231 -8.26 13.30 5.09
N SER A 232 -7.73 12.33 4.34
CA SER A 232 -6.30 12.27 3.99
C SER A 232 -5.88 13.49 3.16
N LEU A 233 -6.68 13.85 2.15
CA LEU A 233 -6.37 14.96 1.26
C LEU A 233 -6.49 16.32 1.98
N THR A 234 -7.57 16.56 2.73
CA THR A 234 -7.80 17.86 3.38
C THR A 234 -6.76 18.20 4.46
N ARG A 235 -6.14 17.19 5.08
CA ARG A 235 -5.04 17.35 6.05
C ARG A 235 -3.68 17.66 5.41
N LYS A 236 -3.52 17.54 4.09
CA LYS A 236 -2.21 17.62 3.41
C LYS A 236 -2.15 18.74 2.37
N ILE A 237 -3.29 19.00 1.74
CA ILE A 237 -3.43 19.96 0.65
C ILE A 237 -3.92 21.30 1.21
N ALA A 238 -3.13 22.35 1.05
CA ALA A 238 -3.51 23.73 1.29
C ALA A 238 -4.75 24.07 0.46
N ARG A 239 -5.84 24.46 1.14
CA ARG A 239 -7.11 25.01 0.64
C ARG A 239 -7.57 24.52 -0.75
N PHE A 240 -8.65 23.74 -0.77
CA PHE A 240 -9.50 23.63 -1.97
C PHE A 240 -10.22 24.95 -2.27
N GLU A 241 -9.48 25.93 -2.80
CA GLU A 241 -9.98 27.28 -3.03
C GLU A 241 -10.98 27.36 -4.20
N LYS A 242 -11.88 28.32 -4.06
CA LYS A 242 -13.08 28.50 -4.88
C LYS A 242 -12.75 29.49 -5.99
N GLN A 243 -12.32 29.02 -7.16
CA GLN A 243 -12.11 29.92 -8.29
C GLN A 243 -13.45 30.52 -8.78
N ASN A 244 -13.37 31.75 -9.29
CA ASN A 244 -14.52 32.64 -9.49
C ASN A 244 -15.39 32.25 -10.69
N GLU A 245 -16.55 32.90 -10.82
CA GLU A 245 -17.23 32.99 -12.12
C GLU A 245 -16.30 33.54 -13.22
N ASN A 246 -16.56 33.07 -14.45
CA ASN A 246 -16.04 33.55 -15.74
C ASN A 246 -14.58 33.19 -16.08
N THR A 247 -14.44 32.39 -17.14
CA THR A 247 -13.18 31.90 -17.76
C THR A 247 -12.43 30.83 -16.95
N PHE A 248 -12.44 29.58 -17.41
CA PHE A 248 -11.27 28.91 -18.01
C PHE A 248 -11.61 27.51 -18.56
N ILE A 249 -10.80 27.03 -19.50
CA ILE A 249 -11.08 25.84 -20.31
C ILE A 249 -10.64 24.55 -19.57
N ALA A 250 -11.59 23.62 -19.38
CA ALA A 250 -11.40 22.18 -19.15
C ALA A 250 -10.20 21.76 -18.29
N ARG A 251 -10.09 22.31 -17.06
CA ARG A 251 -9.24 21.76 -15.99
C ARG A 251 -10.09 21.51 -14.75
N SER A 252 -9.90 20.36 -14.11
CA SER A 252 -10.78 19.85 -13.04
C SER A 252 -10.58 20.59 -11.70
N ALA A 253 -11.05 21.84 -11.60
CA ALA A 253 -10.93 22.69 -10.41
C ALA A 253 -12.27 23.30 -9.94
N THR A 254 -12.74 22.80 -8.80
CA THR A 254 -13.55 23.51 -7.79
C THR A 254 -14.60 24.57 -8.20
N LYS A 255 -15.81 24.08 -8.55
CA LYS A 255 -17.01 24.52 -7.83
C LYS A 255 -17.68 23.34 -7.13
N LYS A 256 -17.61 23.34 -5.78
CA LYS A 256 -18.33 22.41 -4.88
C LYS A 256 -18.05 20.93 -5.19
N LEU A 257 -16.90 20.41 -4.71
CA LEU A 257 -16.58 18.98 -4.79
C LEU A 257 -17.62 18.16 -4.03
N SER A 258 -18.62 17.67 -4.76
CA SER A 258 -19.74 16.88 -4.25
C SER A 258 -19.84 15.56 -4.98
N LEU A 259 -19.07 14.60 -4.48
CA LEU A 259 -19.11 13.23 -4.95
C LEU A 259 -20.43 12.59 -4.48
N SER A 260 -21.18 11.99 -5.41
CA SER A 260 -22.30 11.10 -5.11
C SER A 260 -21.93 9.71 -5.60
N ILE A 261 -21.74 8.78 -4.67
CA ILE A 261 -21.51 7.36 -4.99
C ILE A 261 -22.80 6.60 -4.70
N SER A 262 -23.21 5.77 -5.66
CA SER A 262 -24.33 4.85 -5.53
C SER A 262 -23.88 3.44 -5.90
N GLU A 263 -24.21 2.48 -5.04
CA GLU A 263 -23.81 1.07 -5.14
C GLU A 263 -24.24 0.41 -6.46
N LYS A 264 -25.37 0.83 -7.04
CA LYS A 264 -25.87 0.34 -8.35
C LYS A 264 -25.03 0.78 -9.56
N VAL A 265 -24.16 1.78 -9.43
CA VAL A 265 -23.21 2.15 -10.49
C VAL A 265 -21.97 1.25 -10.45
N LEU A 266 -21.72 0.57 -9.33
CA LEU A 266 -20.60 -0.34 -9.17
C LEU A 266 -20.89 -1.76 -9.71
N THR A 267 -22.11 -2.05 -10.17
CA THR A 267 -22.51 -3.39 -10.65
C THR A 267 -22.32 -3.60 -12.16
N SER A 268 -21.29 -2.99 -12.75
CA SER A 268 -20.77 -3.37 -14.08
C SER A 268 -19.44 -4.09 -13.90
N ASP A 269 -19.45 -5.41 -14.06
CA ASP A 269 -18.40 -6.31 -13.56
C ASP A 269 -16.99 -6.07 -14.13
N ALA A 270 -16.88 -5.37 -15.27
CA ALA A 270 -15.60 -5.00 -15.87
C ALA A 270 -14.83 -3.88 -15.11
N TYR A 271 -15.52 -2.98 -14.40
CA TYR A 271 -14.87 -1.77 -13.83
C TYR A 271 -14.42 -1.92 -12.38
N GLN A 272 -15.07 -2.79 -11.57
CA GLN A 272 -14.65 -3.00 -10.17
C GLN A 272 -13.19 -3.47 -10.08
N HIS A 273 -12.83 -4.45 -10.91
CA HIS A 273 -11.62 -5.26 -10.71
C HIS A 273 -10.29 -4.53 -10.98
N ARG A 274 -10.33 -3.30 -11.51
CA ARG A 274 -9.13 -2.52 -11.84
C ARG A 274 -8.92 -1.32 -10.90
N ILE A 275 -9.91 -0.44 -10.78
CA ILE A 275 -9.78 0.78 -9.95
C ILE A 275 -9.79 0.46 -8.46
N VAL A 276 -10.68 -0.45 -8.01
CA VAL A 276 -10.71 -0.88 -6.60
C VAL A 276 -9.42 -1.62 -6.26
N HIS A 277 -8.97 -2.54 -7.13
CA HIS A 277 -7.75 -3.31 -6.89
C HIS A 277 -6.48 -2.44 -6.84
N GLU A 278 -6.26 -1.54 -7.82
CA GLU A 278 -5.07 -0.67 -7.78
C GLU A 278 -5.08 0.33 -6.61
N TYR A 279 -6.24 0.77 -6.13
CA TYR A 279 -6.31 1.72 -5.02
C TYR A 279 -6.27 1.05 -3.64
N PHE A 280 -7.02 -0.04 -3.42
CA PHE A 280 -7.10 -0.72 -2.11
C PHE A 280 -5.83 -1.54 -1.83
N THR A 281 -5.35 -2.30 -2.81
CA THR A 281 -4.14 -3.13 -2.67
C THR A 281 -2.87 -2.27 -2.52
N ARG A 282 -2.86 -1.01 -2.99
CA ARG A 282 -1.74 -0.07 -2.76
C ARG A 282 -1.89 0.77 -1.48
N ASN A 283 -3.06 1.32 -1.18
CA ASN A 283 -3.21 2.35 -0.13
C ASN A 283 -3.79 1.87 1.22
N ILE A 284 -4.54 0.76 1.25
CA ILE A 284 -5.39 0.40 2.41
C ILE A 284 -4.92 -0.89 3.11
N GLY A 285 -4.13 -1.73 2.44
CA GLY A 285 -3.48 -2.89 3.08
C GLY A 285 -4.43 -4.04 3.41
N PHE A 286 -5.60 -4.10 2.78
CA PHE A 286 -6.60 -5.13 3.02
C PHE A 286 -6.35 -6.35 2.12
N SER A 287 -6.32 -7.55 2.71
CA SER A 287 -6.38 -8.81 1.96
C SER A 287 -7.81 -9.34 2.00
N MET A 288 -8.43 -9.56 0.85
CA MET A 288 -9.65 -10.35 0.77
C MET A 288 -9.28 -11.83 0.80
N HIS A 289 -9.28 -12.45 1.98
CA HIS A 289 -9.51 -13.88 2.04
C HIS A 289 -10.97 -14.16 1.66
N GLN A 290 -11.16 -14.77 0.49
CA GLN A 290 -12.40 -15.47 0.20
C GLN A 290 -12.44 -16.72 1.09
N GLY A 291 -13.26 -16.69 2.14
CA GLY A 291 -13.83 -17.91 2.70
C GLY A 291 -14.94 -18.39 1.78
N GLY A 292 -15.07 -19.72 1.64
CA GLY A 292 -16.20 -20.37 0.98
C GLY A 292 -17.41 -20.55 1.90
#